data_AF-R6WTY3-F1
#
_entry.id   AF-R6WTY3-F1
#
_cell.length_a   1.000
_cell.length_b   1.000
_cell.length_c   1.000
_cell.angle_alpha   90.00
_cell.angle_beta   90.00
_cell.angle_gamma   90.00
#
_symmetry.space_group_name_H-M   'P 1'
#
loop_
_entity.id
_entity.type
_entity.pdbx_description
1 polymer ?
#
loop_
_entity_poly.entity_id
_entity_poly.type
_entity_poly.pdbx_seq_one_letter_code
_entity_poly.pdbx_strand_id
1 'polypeptide(L)'
;MFTPQDLKQIADHGLAPERVEEQVENFRRGFPFLKVVRAASPGDGVLVLDGAEVDAAVARYDAAVAGLRVVKFVPASGAATRMFKELFEFVNEGKRGKGIDVLLENIERFAFWPELRAVLPPEADDRATVDAIVNGGLNYGHKPKGLVTFHAYPDGARKAVEEHLVEGAAYAASNGVVRLHFTVSPEHMEAFRTLLAEKVPQYEARYGVRYDISFSVQKPATDTVAVNPDNTLCRQEDGSLLFRPAGHGALIENLNEIDADLIFIKNIDNVTTDARRGDTVRYKKALAGVLIDLQREAFDCLRAIDAGTADLDAVARFVETRLCVMLPESYDAALLRAVLDRPIRVCGMVRNEGEPGGGPFWVANPDGTESLQIAESSQIAPADLPLMKSATHFNPVDLVCGVRDAQGGHFDLRRYVDPATGFISSKSSGGRELRAQELPGLWNGSMARWNTVFVDVPVSTFSPVKVVQDLLRPQHQ
;
A
#
# COMPACT_ATOMS: atom_id res chain seq x y z
N MET A 1 17.29 -31.42 5.47
CA MET A 1 16.18 -32.35 5.25
C MET A 1 15.17 -32.08 6.36
N PHE A 2 13.90 -31.87 6.03
CA PHE A 2 12.85 -31.60 7.02
C PHE A 2 12.57 -32.82 7.88
N THR A 3 12.32 -32.61 9.17
CA THR A 3 11.82 -33.66 10.07
C THR A 3 10.31 -33.89 9.84
N PRO A 4 9.72 -35.00 10.33
CA PRO A 4 8.27 -35.19 10.28
C PRO A 4 7.48 -34.06 10.98
N GLN A 5 8.05 -33.49 12.05
CA GLN A 5 7.46 -32.34 12.74
C GLN A 5 7.49 -31.08 11.87
N ASP A 6 8.59 -30.84 11.15
CA ASP A 6 8.71 -29.73 10.21
C ASP A 6 7.67 -29.86 9.09
N LEU A 7 7.53 -31.04 8.49
CA LEU A 7 6.55 -31.28 7.42
C LEU A 7 5.11 -31.04 7.89
N LYS A 8 4.78 -31.46 9.12
CA LYS A 8 3.49 -31.16 9.74
C LYS A 8 3.30 -29.67 9.94
N GLN A 9 4.30 -28.97 10.51
CA GLN A 9 4.23 -27.53 10.74
C GLN A 9 4.06 -26.75 9.43
N ILE A 10 4.81 -27.11 8.39
CA ILE A 10 4.73 -26.52 7.05
C ILE A 10 3.31 -26.67 6.48
N ALA A 11 2.73 -27.87 6.55
CA ALA A 11 1.38 -28.14 6.09
C ALA A 11 0.31 -27.38 6.91
N ASP A 12 0.44 -27.35 8.25
CA ASP A 12 -0.46 -26.61 9.13
C ASP A 12 -0.42 -25.10 8.86
N HIS A 13 0.72 -24.59 8.37
CA HIS A 13 0.91 -23.19 7.96
C HIS A 13 0.41 -22.90 6.54
N GLY A 14 -0.13 -23.91 5.84
CA GLY A 14 -0.63 -23.79 4.47
C GLY A 14 0.46 -23.73 3.40
N LEU A 15 1.68 -24.15 3.71
CA LEU A 15 2.82 -24.19 2.80
C LEU A 15 3.10 -25.60 2.31
N ALA A 16 3.78 -25.70 1.16
CA ALA A 16 4.37 -26.95 0.66
C ALA A 16 5.87 -26.99 1.00
N PRO A 17 6.46 -28.17 1.26
CA PRO A 17 7.89 -28.30 1.55
C PRO A 17 8.78 -27.68 0.46
N GLU A 18 8.40 -27.85 -0.81
CA GLU A 18 9.11 -27.31 -1.98
C GLU A 18 9.16 -25.78 -1.95
N ARG A 19 8.09 -25.14 -1.47
CA ARG A 19 8.05 -23.69 -1.29
C ARG A 19 9.05 -23.24 -0.22
N VAL A 20 9.17 -23.98 0.88
CA VAL A 20 10.15 -23.67 1.93
C VAL A 20 11.59 -23.93 1.44
N GLU A 21 11.81 -24.95 0.62
CA GLU A 21 13.11 -25.18 -0.02
C GLU A 21 13.50 -24.04 -0.97
N GLU A 22 12.56 -23.57 -1.78
CA GLU A 22 12.76 -22.40 -2.64
C GLU A 22 13.08 -21.14 -1.83
N GLN A 23 12.38 -20.94 -0.70
CA GLN A 23 12.67 -19.86 0.24
C GLN A 23 14.11 -19.93 0.77
N VAL A 24 14.58 -21.12 1.18
CA VAL A 24 15.97 -21.33 1.62
C VAL A 24 16.96 -21.08 0.49
N GLU A 25 16.64 -21.47 -0.73
CA GLU A 25 17.50 -21.24 -1.88
C GLU A 25 17.59 -19.75 -2.25
N ASN A 26 16.50 -18.99 -2.10
CA ASN A 26 16.54 -17.54 -2.24
C ASN A 26 17.50 -16.89 -1.24
N PHE A 27 17.60 -17.38 0.00
CA PHE A 27 18.59 -16.87 0.97
C PHE A 27 20.04 -17.10 0.54
N ARG A 28 20.31 -18.21 -0.16
CA ARG A 28 21.64 -18.57 -0.66
C ARG A 28 22.02 -17.77 -1.91
N ARG A 29 21.10 -17.71 -2.88
CA ARG A 29 21.31 -17.03 -4.16
C ARG A 29 21.23 -15.51 -4.03
N GLY A 30 20.38 -15.02 -3.14
CA GLY A 30 19.93 -13.63 -3.10
C GLY A 30 18.93 -13.31 -4.22
N PHE A 31 18.50 -12.05 -4.23
CA PHE A 31 17.64 -11.49 -5.28
C PHE A 31 18.46 -10.53 -6.16
N PRO A 32 18.28 -10.56 -7.49
CA PRO A 32 18.93 -9.60 -8.37
C PRO A 32 18.41 -8.18 -8.13
N PHE A 33 19.25 -7.19 -8.40
CA PHE A 33 18.82 -5.79 -8.47
C PHE A 33 17.96 -5.56 -9.71
N LEU A 34 17.04 -4.61 -9.62
CA LEU A 34 16.27 -4.12 -10.76
C LEU A 34 17.22 -3.49 -11.79
N LYS A 35 16.95 -3.76 -13.07
CA LYS A 35 17.65 -3.12 -14.20
C LYS A 35 17.05 -1.74 -14.44
N VAL A 36 17.31 -0.82 -13.52
CA VAL A 36 16.86 0.57 -13.62
C VAL A 36 17.57 1.25 -14.79
N VAL A 37 16.79 1.78 -15.72
CA VAL A 37 17.30 2.50 -16.89
C VAL A 37 17.45 3.99 -16.57
N ARG A 38 16.39 4.59 -16.01
CA ARG A 38 16.34 6.02 -15.64
C ARG A 38 15.16 6.29 -14.70
N ALA A 39 15.22 7.41 -13.97
CA ALA A 39 14.08 7.90 -13.19
C ALA A 39 12.98 8.43 -14.12
N ALA A 40 11.72 8.16 -13.81
CA ALA A 40 10.61 8.79 -14.50
C ALA A 40 10.41 10.23 -14.00
N SER A 41 9.99 11.12 -14.89
CA SER A 41 9.81 12.55 -14.60
C SER A 41 8.73 13.15 -15.52
N PRO A 42 8.26 14.38 -15.25
CA PRO A 42 7.36 15.08 -16.17
C PRO A 42 7.93 15.13 -17.58
N GLY A 43 7.16 14.64 -18.56
CA GLY A 43 7.59 14.50 -19.95
C GLY A 43 8.31 13.18 -20.28
N ASP A 44 8.64 12.35 -19.29
CA ASP A 44 9.21 11.02 -19.45
C ASP A 44 8.66 10.07 -18.37
N GLY A 45 7.46 9.52 -18.60
CA GLY A 45 6.85 8.50 -17.75
C GLY A 45 6.04 9.03 -16.55
N VAL A 46 5.99 10.34 -16.29
CA VAL A 46 5.02 10.94 -15.36
C VAL A 46 4.08 11.87 -16.13
N LEU A 47 2.80 11.50 -16.17
CA LEU A 47 1.73 12.29 -16.78
C LEU A 47 1.40 13.49 -15.88
N VAL A 48 1.49 14.70 -16.44
CA VAL A 48 1.06 15.93 -15.76
C VAL A 48 -0.25 16.36 -16.40
N LEU A 49 -1.32 16.39 -15.61
CA LEU A 49 -2.62 16.85 -16.05
C LEU A 49 -2.78 18.33 -15.71
N ASP A 50 -3.21 19.12 -16.69
CA ASP A 50 -3.67 20.48 -16.41
C ASP A 50 -5.06 20.47 -15.74
N GLY A 51 -5.54 21.67 -15.35
CA GLY A 51 -6.83 21.78 -14.66
C GLY A 51 -8.01 21.24 -15.46
N ALA A 52 -8.03 21.44 -16.78
CA ALA A 52 -9.10 20.98 -17.65
C ALA A 52 -9.03 19.46 -17.87
N GLU A 53 -7.84 18.91 -17.98
CA GLU A 53 -7.61 17.46 -18.09
C GLU A 53 -8.00 16.73 -16.80
N VAL A 54 -7.68 17.30 -15.63
CA VAL A 54 -8.16 16.81 -14.33
C VAL A 54 -9.68 16.81 -14.29
N ASP A 55 -10.33 17.92 -14.66
CA ASP A 55 -11.79 18.03 -14.64
C ASP A 55 -12.46 17.05 -15.62
N ALA A 56 -11.88 16.85 -16.80
CA ALA A 56 -12.35 15.87 -17.76
C ALA A 56 -12.21 14.43 -17.24
N ALA A 57 -11.11 14.12 -16.55
CA ALA A 57 -10.93 12.81 -15.92
C ALA A 57 -11.92 12.59 -14.77
N VAL A 58 -12.12 13.58 -13.91
CA VAL A 58 -13.13 13.54 -12.84
C VAL A 58 -14.53 13.32 -13.43
N ALA A 59 -14.90 14.07 -14.46
CA ALA A 59 -16.20 13.93 -15.12
C ALA A 59 -16.39 12.53 -15.73
N ARG A 60 -15.34 11.96 -16.34
CA ARG A 60 -15.37 10.59 -16.87
C ARG A 60 -15.64 9.57 -15.77
N TYR A 61 -14.97 9.71 -14.62
CA TYR A 61 -15.20 8.82 -13.48
C TYR A 61 -16.62 8.98 -12.91
N ASP A 62 -17.06 10.22 -12.67
CA ASP A 62 -18.38 10.50 -12.09
C ASP A 62 -19.53 10.01 -13.00
N ALA A 63 -19.35 10.03 -14.33
CA ALA A 63 -20.30 9.46 -15.26
C ALA A 63 -20.34 7.92 -15.26
N ALA A 64 -19.21 7.26 -14.94
CA ALA A 64 -19.07 5.82 -15.01
C ALA A 64 -19.36 5.10 -13.67
N VAL A 65 -19.08 5.74 -12.54
CA VAL A 65 -19.01 5.11 -11.21
C VAL A 65 -20.26 4.33 -10.82
N ALA A 66 -21.45 4.82 -11.19
CA ALA A 66 -22.72 4.17 -10.86
C ALA A 66 -22.88 2.78 -11.52
N GLY A 67 -22.18 2.53 -12.62
CA GLY A 67 -22.16 1.24 -13.33
C GLY A 67 -21.00 0.33 -12.93
N LEU A 68 -20.10 0.77 -12.03
CA LEU A 68 -18.89 0.04 -11.67
C LEU A 68 -18.97 -0.51 -10.25
N ARG A 69 -18.44 -1.72 -10.04
CA ARG A 69 -18.16 -2.24 -8.71
C ARG A 69 -16.84 -1.65 -8.21
N VAL A 70 -16.93 -0.62 -7.37
CA VAL A 70 -15.77 0.07 -6.78
C VAL A 70 -15.52 -0.43 -5.37
N VAL A 71 -14.25 -0.72 -5.04
CA VAL A 71 -13.80 -1.09 -3.68
C VAL A 71 -12.64 -0.20 -3.26
N LYS A 72 -12.67 0.32 -2.03
CA LYS A 72 -11.50 0.95 -1.41
C LYS A 72 -10.81 -0.07 -0.49
N PHE A 73 -9.63 -0.52 -0.90
CA PHE A 73 -8.78 -1.46 -0.20
C PHE A 73 -7.75 -0.71 0.67
N VAL A 74 -7.76 -0.97 1.98
CA VAL A 74 -6.99 -0.23 2.97
C VAL A 74 -6.12 -1.20 3.78
N PRO A 75 -4.80 -1.23 3.53
CA PRO A 75 -3.88 -1.97 4.37
C PRO A 75 -3.84 -1.38 5.79
N ALA A 76 -4.29 -2.15 6.79
CA ALA A 76 -4.46 -1.70 8.17
C ALA A 76 -3.92 -2.68 9.23
N SER A 77 -3.17 -3.71 8.82
CA SER A 77 -2.63 -4.75 9.70
C SER A 77 -1.37 -4.34 10.46
N GLY A 78 -0.72 -3.24 10.06
CA GLY A 78 0.49 -2.75 10.71
C GLY A 78 0.22 -2.17 12.10
N ALA A 79 0.95 -2.67 13.11
CA ALA A 79 0.96 -2.10 14.45
C ALA A 79 1.51 -0.66 14.45
N ALA A 80 0.98 0.20 15.33
CA ALA A 80 1.47 1.56 15.52
C ALA A 80 2.81 1.61 16.30
N THR A 81 3.42 0.47 16.64
CA THR A 81 4.63 0.39 17.46
C THR A 81 5.77 1.28 16.96
N ARG A 82 5.97 1.38 15.63
CA ARG A 82 7.00 2.26 15.05
C ARG A 82 6.67 3.75 15.22
N MET A 83 5.37 4.11 15.19
CA MET A 83 4.89 5.48 15.43
C MET A 83 5.13 5.92 16.87
N PHE A 84 5.12 4.98 17.81
CA PHE A 84 5.32 5.24 19.24
C PHE A 84 6.70 4.79 19.77
N LYS A 85 7.67 4.52 18.88
CA LYS A 85 8.99 3.98 19.25
C LYS A 85 9.69 4.80 20.34
N GLU A 86 9.73 6.13 20.17
CA GLU A 86 10.39 7.02 21.14
C GLU A 86 9.69 7.00 22.51
N LEU A 87 8.37 6.83 22.54
CA LEU A 87 7.59 6.75 23.79
C LEU A 87 7.89 5.45 24.53
N PHE A 88 8.04 4.33 23.81
CA PHE A 88 8.50 3.07 24.41
C PHE A 88 9.92 3.18 24.95
N GLU A 89 10.85 3.80 24.22
CA GLU A 89 12.22 4.04 24.69
C GLU A 89 12.24 4.90 25.96
N PHE A 90 11.36 5.91 26.05
CA PHE A 90 11.22 6.73 27.27
C PHE A 90 10.66 5.94 28.46
N VAL A 91 9.56 5.21 28.26
CA VAL A 91 8.87 4.48 29.34
C VAL A 91 9.70 3.30 29.82
N ASN A 92 10.38 2.56 28.94
CA ASN A 92 11.11 1.34 29.29
C ASN A 92 12.54 1.62 29.73
N GLU A 93 13.21 2.57 29.08
CA GLU A 93 14.66 2.80 29.24
C GLU A 93 14.98 4.16 29.87
N GLY A 94 13.97 5.02 30.13
CA GLY A 94 14.18 6.37 30.65
C GLY A 94 14.81 7.34 29.65
N LYS A 95 14.85 6.97 28.35
CA LYS A 95 15.44 7.80 27.30
C LYS A 95 14.50 8.94 26.92
N ARG A 96 14.72 10.12 27.51
CA ARG A 96 13.99 11.35 27.16
C ARG A 96 14.68 12.06 26.00
N GLY A 97 14.01 12.12 24.86
CA GLY A 97 14.45 12.84 23.66
C GLY A 97 13.58 14.07 23.38
N LYS A 98 13.98 14.85 22.36
CA LYS A 98 13.24 16.04 21.92
C LYS A 98 11.80 15.74 21.52
N GLY A 99 11.51 14.55 20.98
CA GLY A 99 10.14 14.19 20.59
C GLY A 99 9.23 13.95 21.79
N ILE A 100 9.78 13.50 22.93
CA ILE A 100 9.05 13.42 24.20
C ILE A 100 8.73 14.81 24.74
N ASP A 101 9.70 15.73 24.72
CA ASP A 101 9.46 17.12 25.15
C ASP A 101 8.38 17.79 24.30
N VAL A 102 8.48 17.68 22.97
CA VAL A 102 7.46 18.20 22.04
C VAL A 102 6.09 17.59 22.29
N LEU A 103 6.01 16.27 22.54
CA LEU A 103 4.77 15.57 22.86
C LEU A 103 4.12 16.16 24.12
N LEU A 104 4.88 16.28 25.21
CA LEU A 104 4.38 16.72 26.51
C LEU A 104 3.99 18.22 26.50
N GLU A 105 4.83 19.07 25.90
CA GLU A 105 4.55 20.50 25.74
C GLU A 105 3.28 20.79 24.92
N ASN A 106 2.93 19.87 24.00
CA ASN A 106 1.78 20.02 23.11
C ASN A 106 0.67 19.00 23.43
N ILE A 107 0.66 18.37 24.60
CA ILE A 107 -0.21 17.22 24.87
C ILE A 107 -1.70 17.55 24.64
N GLU A 108 -2.11 18.77 24.99
CA GLU A 108 -3.49 19.23 24.83
C GLU A 108 -3.91 19.49 23.38
N ARG A 109 -2.95 19.58 22.45
CA ARG A 109 -3.19 19.79 21.02
C ARG A 109 -3.42 18.50 20.25
N PHE A 110 -3.16 17.34 20.86
CA PHE A 110 -3.44 16.06 20.23
C PHE A 110 -4.95 15.77 20.28
N ALA A 111 -5.48 15.24 19.18
CA ALA A 111 -6.88 14.87 19.10
C ALA A 111 -7.33 13.83 20.15
N PHE A 112 -6.39 13.01 20.64
CA PHE A 112 -6.64 12.04 21.69
C PHE A 112 -6.57 12.61 23.12
N TRP A 113 -6.28 13.90 23.30
CA TRP A 113 -6.15 14.50 24.63
C TRP A 113 -7.39 14.30 25.52
N PRO A 114 -8.64 14.51 25.05
CA PRO A 114 -9.82 14.28 25.89
C PRO A 114 -9.93 12.84 26.37
N GLU A 115 -9.58 11.86 25.51
CA GLU A 115 -9.56 10.44 25.86
C GLU A 115 -8.45 10.16 26.90
N LEU A 116 -7.26 10.74 26.70
CA LEU A 116 -6.12 10.56 27.60
C LEU A 116 -6.40 11.15 28.98
N ARG A 117 -6.87 12.40 29.04
CA ARG A 117 -7.18 13.10 30.29
C ARG A 117 -8.20 12.36 31.14
N ALA A 118 -9.15 11.66 30.53
CA ALA A 118 -10.17 10.87 31.23
C ALA A 118 -9.59 9.64 31.95
N VAL A 119 -8.43 9.14 31.52
CA VAL A 119 -7.77 7.95 32.10
C VAL A 119 -6.50 8.28 32.88
N LEU A 120 -6.03 9.53 32.83
CA LEU A 120 -4.86 9.98 33.59
C LEU A 120 -5.19 10.20 35.07
N PRO A 121 -4.33 9.73 36.00
CA PRO A 121 -4.46 10.10 37.40
C PRO A 121 -4.17 11.60 37.62
N PRO A 122 -4.77 12.25 38.65
CA PRO A 122 -4.58 13.69 38.90
C PRO A 122 -3.12 14.14 39.08
N GLU A 123 -2.26 13.25 39.58
CA GLU A 123 -0.84 13.50 39.87
C GLU A 123 0.08 12.77 38.87
N ALA A 124 -0.38 12.54 37.63
CA ALA A 124 0.42 11.88 36.60
C ALA A 124 1.69 12.70 36.29
N ASP A 125 2.86 12.09 36.49
CA ASP A 125 4.11 12.66 35.99
C ASP A 125 4.27 12.41 34.48
N ASP A 126 5.34 12.96 33.88
CA ASP A 126 5.64 12.80 32.46
C ASP A 126 5.69 11.33 32.03
N ARG A 127 6.25 10.45 32.88
CA ARG A 127 6.39 9.03 32.56
C ARG A 127 5.05 8.32 32.62
N ALA A 128 4.23 8.57 33.62
CA ALA A 128 2.88 8.05 33.75
C ALA A 128 1.98 8.53 32.60
N THR A 129 2.16 9.78 32.16
CA THR A 129 1.45 10.35 31.02
C THR A 129 1.78 9.63 29.73
N VAL A 130 3.08 9.43 29.45
CA VAL A 130 3.52 8.70 28.25
C VAL A 130 3.14 7.22 28.32
N ASP A 131 3.25 6.59 29.48
CA ASP A 131 2.86 5.18 29.67
C ASP A 131 1.36 4.96 29.45
N ALA A 132 0.51 5.89 29.87
CA ALA A 132 -0.93 5.87 29.60
C ALA A 132 -1.27 6.00 28.10
N ILE A 133 -0.38 6.57 27.28
CA ILE A 133 -0.54 6.60 25.82
C ILE A 133 -0.21 5.23 25.23
N VAL A 134 0.93 4.62 25.60
CA VAL A 134 1.45 3.43 24.89
C VAL A 134 1.04 2.08 25.49
N ASN A 135 0.99 1.92 26.82
CA ASN A 135 0.74 0.64 27.50
C ASN A 135 -0.56 0.63 28.31
N GLY A 136 -0.72 1.61 29.20
CA GLY A 136 -1.91 1.77 30.05
C GLY A 136 -3.03 2.49 29.31
N GLY A 137 -3.94 3.16 30.04
CA GLY A 137 -4.88 4.15 29.50
C GLY A 137 -5.44 3.88 28.10
N LEU A 138 -4.93 4.64 27.11
CA LEU A 138 -5.31 4.54 25.70
C LEU A 138 -4.78 3.28 25.01
N ASN A 139 -3.62 2.79 25.46
CA ASN A 139 -2.97 1.58 25.01
C ASN A 139 -2.69 1.58 23.48
N TYR A 140 -2.28 2.73 22.94
CA TYR A 140 -2.06 2.91 21.51
C TYR A 140 -0.80 2.21 20.99
N GLY A 141 0.17 1.92 21.85
CA GLY A 141 1.40 1.21 21.49
C GLY A 141 1.14 -0.22 21.02
N HIS A 142 0.03 -0.81 21.46
CA HIS A 142 -0.42 -2.17 21.15
C HIS A 142 -1.63 -2.21 20.22
N LYS A 143 -1.94 -1.09 19.55
CA LYS A 143 -3.04 -0.98 18.57
C LYS A 143 -2.50 -0.71 17.17
N PRO A 144 -3.24 -1.11 16.12
CA PRO A 144 -2.95 -0.69 14.77
C PRO A 144 -3.33 0.78 14.59
N LYS A 145 -2.66 1.49 13.68
CA LYS A 145 -2.89 2.93 13.46
C LYS A 145 -4.35 3.28 13.16
N GLY A 146 -5.09 2.36 12.53
CA GLY A 146 -6.53 2.51 12.26
C GLY A 146 -7.37 2.83 13.50
N LEU A 147 -6.94 2.40 14.69
CA LEU A 147 -7.66 2.59 15.97
C LEU A 147 -7.10 3.76 16.81
N VAL A 148 -6.13 4.50 16.28
CA VAL A 148 -5.56 5.68 16.94
C VAL A 148 -6.36 6.92 16.52
N THR A 149 -6.72 7.76 17.50
CA THR A 149 -7.41 9.04 17.24
C THR A 149 -6.46 10.04 16.60
N PHE A 150 -6.78 10.47 15.38
CA PHE A 150 -5.92 11.32 14.56
C PHE A 150 -6.39 12.77 14.55
N HIS A 151 -7.71 13.00 14.46
CA HIS A 151 -8.26 14.32 14.21
C HIS A 151 -9.34 14.67 15.24
N ALA A 152 -9.43 15.95 15.58
CA ALA A 152 -10.48 16.50 16.44
C ALA A 152 -11.37 17.45 15.63
N TYR A 153 -12.66 17.34 15.84
CA TYR A 153 -13.67 18.20 15.22
C TYR A 153 -14.66 18.71 16.28
N PRO A 154 -15.45 19.75 15.97
CA PRO A 154 -16.51 20.20 16.88
C PRO A 154 -17.54 19.12 17.23
N ASP A 155 -17.75 18.14 16.35
CA ASP A 155 -18.65 16.99 16.54
C ASP A 155 -17.98 15.77 17.18
N GLY A 156 -16.69 15.84 17.52
CA GLY A 156 -15.96 14.77 18.20
C GLY A 156 -14.62 14.44 17.54
N ALA A 157 -13.82 13.63 18.21
CA ALA A 157 -12.57 13.13 17.66
C ALA A 157 -12.79 11.89 16.79
N ARG A 158 -11.94 11.70 15.77
CA ARG A 158 -12.01 10.59 14.83
C ARG A 158 -10.72 9.80 14.82
N LYS A 159 -10.87 8.48 14.78
CA LYS A 159 -9.79 7.52 14.53
C LYS A 159 -9.46 7.46 13.04
N ALA A 160 -8.25 7.04 12.72
CA ALA A 160 -7.79 6.98 11.33
C ALA A 160 -8.75 6.17 10.45
N VAL A 161 -9.30 5.04 10.94
CA VAL A 161 -10.28 4.24 10.18
C VAL A 161 -11.58 4.99 9.84
N GLU A 162 -12.02 5.91 10.70
CA GLU A 162 -13.23 6.70 10.47
C GLU A 162 -13.04 7.69 9.31
N GLU A 163 -11.83 8.22 9.12
CA GLU A 163 -11.52 9.06 7.96
C GLU A 163 -11.60 8.28 6.64
N HIS A 164 -11.34 6.97 6.66
CA HIS A 164 -11.55 6.13 5.48
C HIS A 164 -13.02 5.93 5.13
N LEU A 165 -13.94 5.98 6.11
CA LEU A 165 -15.38 6.01 5.85
C LEU A 165 -15.73 7.27 5.05
N VAL A 166 -15.27 8.44 5.55
CA VAL A 166 -15.59 9.71 4.89
C VAL A 166 -15.03 9.81 3.48
N GLU A 167 -13.76 9.48 3.31
CA GLU A 167 -13.16 9.43 1.98
C GLU A 167 -13.87 8.42 1.06
N GLY A 168 -14.27 7.27 1.61
CA GLY A 168 -15.06 6.27 0.89
C GLY A 168 -16.38 6.83 0.36
N ALA A 169 -17.12 7.57 1.18
CA ALA A 169 -18.34 8.26 0.74
C ALA A 169 -18.07 9.32 -0.34
N ALA A 170 -16.92 10.00 -0.28
CA ALA A 170 -16.61 11.11 -1.19
C ALA A 170 -16.24 10.67 -2.61
N TYR A 171 -15.55 9.53 -2.76
CA TYR A 171 -15.07 9.09 -4.09
C TYR A 171 -15.26 7.61 -4.41
N ALA A 172 -15.68 6.75 -3.47
CA ALA A 172 -15.83 5.30 -3.71
C ALA A 172 -17.29 4.83 -3.62
N ALA A 173 -18.24 5.75 -3.45
CA ALA A 173 -19.67 5.44 -3.49
C ALA A 173 -20.10 5.08 -4.92
N SER A 174 -20.60 3.86 -5.11
CA SER A 174 -21.18 3.39 -6.36
C SER A 174 -22.62 2.93 -6.12
N ASN A 175 -23.56 3.55 -6.83
CA ASN A 175 -25.00 3.33 -6.67
C ASN A 175 -25.46 3.37 -5.20
N GLY A 176 -25.01 4.39 -4.46
CA GLY A 176 -25.33 4.60 -3.04
C GLY A 176 -24.62 3.66 -2.07
N VAL A 177 -23.74 2.75 -2.54
CA VAL A 177 -22.99 1.82 -1.68
C VAL A 177 -21.51 2.13 -1.69
N VAL A 178 -20.92 2.27 -0.50
CA VAL A 178 -19.48 2.43 -0.30
C VAL A 178 -18.90 1.09 0.14
N ARG A 179 -18.05 0.48 -0.68
CA ARG A 179 -17.38 -0.78 -0.34
C ARG A 179 -15.98 -0.52 0.17
N LEU A 180 -15.72 -0.96 1.39
CA LEU A 180 -14.41 -0.87 2.05
C LEU A 180 -13.90 -2.25 2.36
N HIS A 181 -12.63 -2.47 2.10
CA HIS A 181 -11.94 -3.69 2.50
C HIS A 181 -10.72 -3.32 3.34
N PHE A 182 -10.66 -3.79 4.58
CA PHE A 182 -9.51 -3.60 5.46
C PHE A 182 -8.74 -4.90 5.60
N THR A 183 -7.41 -4.86 5.42
CA THR A 183 -6.57 -5.96 5.89
C THR A 183 -6.15 -5.65 7.31
N VAL A 184 -6.44 -6.55 8.25
CA VAL A 184 -6.15 -6.36 9.68
C VAL A 184 -5.41 -7.57 10.22
N SER A 185 -4.73 -7.43 11.35
CA SER A 185 -4.17 -8.58 12.04
C SER A 185 -5.26 -9.32 12.83
N PRO A 186 -5.17 -10.66 13.01
CA PRO A 186 -6.18 -11.45 13.70
C PRO A 186 -6.54 -10.91 15.09
N GLU A 187 -5.55 -10.48 15.85
CA GLU A 187 -5.68 -9.95 17.22
C GLU A 187 -6.40 -8.60 17.31
N HIS A 188 -6.53 -7.88 16.19
CA HIS A 188 -7.19 -6.58 16.15
C HIS A 188 -8.54 -6.59 15.42
N MET A 189 -8.93 -7.72 14.82
CA MET A 189 -10.16 -7.87 14.04
C MET A 189 -11.41 -7.42 14.83
N GLU A 190 -11.58 -7.92 16.05
CA GLU A 190 -12.75 -7.62 16.88
C GLU A 190 -12.80 -6.15 17.30
N ALA A 191 -11.66 -5.52 17.52
CA ALA A 191 -11.60 -4.09 17.85
C ALA A 191 -12.06 -3.21 16.68
N PHE A 192 -11.67 -3.56 15.44
CA PHE A 192 -12.19 -2.90 14.23
C PHE A 192 -13.69 -3.11 14.06
N ARG A 193 -14.17 -4.34 14.21
CA ARG A 193 -15.61 -4.66 14.09
C ARG A 193 -16.45 -3.88 15.10
N THR A 194 -16.00 -3.83 16.35
CA THR A 194 -16.70 -3.12 17.43
C THR A 194 -16.79 -1.63 17.12
N LEU A 195 -15.67 -0.99 16.77
CA LEU A 195 -15.64 0.43 16.44
C LEU A 195 -16.52 0.74 15.22
N LEU A 196 -16.42 -0.05 14.15
CA LEU A 196 -17.18 0.20 12.93
C LEU A 196 -18.68 -0.07 13.12
N ALA A 197 -19.07 -1.06 13.92
CA ALA A 197 -20.48 -1.27 14.27
C ALA A 197 -21.09 -0.06 15.01
N GLU A 198 -20.31 0.62 15.85
CA GLU A 198 -20.73 1.84 16.54
C GLU A 198 -20.82 3.04 15.58
N LYS A 199 -19.82 3.22 14.72
CA LYS A 199 -19.66 4.44 13.93
C LYS A 199 -20.43 4.42 12.61
N VAL A 200 -20.51 3.29 11.91
CA VAL A 200 -21.10 3.19 10.56
C VAL A 200 -22.49 3.83 10.47
N PRO A 201 -23.45 3.57 11.38
CA PRO A 201 -24.79 4.19 11.29
C PRO A 201 -24.77 5.72 11.26
N GLN A 202 -23.83 6.34 11.98
CA GLN A 202 -23.67 7.81 12.01
C GLN A 202 -23.17 8.32 10.66
N TYR A 203 -22.21 7.60 10.06
CA TYR A 203 -21.65 7.92 8.75
C TYR A 203 -22.64 7.64 7.61
N GLU A 204 -23.46 6.58 7.69
CA GLU A 204 -24.54 6.32 6.73
C GLU A 204 -25.55 7.46 6.71
N ALA A 205 -26.03 7.87 7.89
CA ALA A 205 -26.96 8.97 8.03
C ALA A 205 -26.36 10.30 7.52
N ARG A 206 -25.09 10.57 7.84
CA ARG A 206 -24.39 11.80 7.45
C ARG A 206 -24.21 11.92 5.93
N TYR A 207 -23.88 10.83 5.24
CA TYR A 207 -23.51 10.86 3.83
C TYR A 207 -24.61 10.34 2.89
N GLY A 208 -25.69 9.77 3.42
CA GLY A 208 -26.77 9.21 2.60
C GLY A 208 -26.31 8.00 1.78
N VAL A 209 -25.42 7.19 2.33
CA VAL A 209 -24.86 5.99 1.69
C VAL A 209 -25.04 4.77 2.58
N ARG A 210 -24.91 3.58 2.00
CA ARG A 210 -24.77 2.32 2.73
C ARG A 210 -23.31 1.88 2.72
N TYR A 211 -22.75 1.52 3.87
CA TYR A 211 -21.42 0.91 3.90
C TYR A 211 -21.49 -0.62 3.80
N ASP A 212 -20.61 -1.17 2.96
CA ASP A 212 -20.37 -2.60 2.83
C ASP A 212 -18.89 -2.84 3.17
N ILE A 213 -18.63 -3.21 4.42
CA ILE A 213 -17.28 -3.32 4.98
C ILE A 213 -16.91 -4.78 5.13
N SER A 214 -15.80 -5.16 4.53
CA SER A 214 -15.22 -6.50 4.64
C SER A 214 -13.81 -6.43 5.21
N PHE A 215 -13.36 -7.56 5.73
CA PHE A 215 -12.03 -7.70 6.32
C PHE A 215 -11.34 -8.94 5.77
N SER A 216 -10.03 -8.88 5.70
CA SER A 216 -9.18 -10.06 5.54
C SER A 216 -7.97 -9.97 6.45
N VAL A 217 -7.32 -11.11 6.65
CA VAL A 217 -6.02 -11.20 7.34
C VAL A 217 -4.97 -11.61 6.31
N GLN A 218 -3.71 -11.23 6.54
CA GLN A 218 -2.62 -11.77 5.74
C GLN A 218 -2.61 -13.30 5.88
N LYS A 219 -2.56 -14.02 4.75
CA LYS A 219 -2.63 -15.48 4.74
C LYS A 219 -1.34 -16.07 5.34
N PRO A 220 -1.39 -16.96 6.33
CA PRO A 220 -0.19 -17.63 6.87
C PRO A 220 0.65 -18.32 5.80
N ALA A 221 0.01 -18.85 4.75
CA ALA A 221 0.67 -19.45 3.59
C ALA A 221 1.58 -18.50 2.78
N THR A 222 1.59 -17.21 3.09
CA THR A 222 2.51 -16.21 2.50
C THR A 222 3.73 -15.95 3.38
N ASP A 223 3.77 -16.47 4.60
CA ASP A 223 4.89 -16.31 5.51
C ASP A 223 6.14 -17.01 4.99
N THR A 224 7.28 -16.54 5.46
CA THR A 224 8.58 -17.09 5.08
C THR A 224 9.29 -17.65 6.30
N VAL A 225 10.07 -18.71 6.09
CA VAL A 225 10.99 -19.19 7.12
C VAL A 225 12.10 -18.18 7.36
N ALA A 226 12.48 -18.01 8.61
CA ALA A 226 13.73 -17.36 8.97
C ALA A 226 14.89 -18.35 8.88
N VAL A 227 16.08 -17.86 8.52
CA VAL A 227 17.31 -18.65 8.51
C VAL A 227 18.37 -18.01 9.41
N ASN A 228 19.28 -18.83 9.93
CA ASN A 228 20.48 -18.36 10.61
C ASN A 228 21.43 -17.70 9.59
N PRO A 229 22.47 -16.98 10.04
CA PRO A 229 23.45 -16.36 9.13
C PRO A 229 24.12 -17.33 8.14
N ASP A 230 24.20 -18.62 8.47
CA ASP A 230 24.72 -19.70 7.62
C ASP A 230 23.68 -20.33 6.67
N ASN A 231 22.47 -19.75 6.59
CA ASN A 231 21.33 -20.22 5.79
C ASN A 231 20.71 -21.56 6.24
N THR A 232 21.02 -22.03 7.45
CA THR A 232 20.25 -23.12 8.07
C THR A 232 18.93 -22.60 8.64
N LEU A 233 17.89 -23.44 8.70
CA LEU A 233 16.58 -23.04 9.22
C LEU A 233 16.69 -22.58 10.67
N CYS A 234 16.14 -21.40 10.95
CA CYS A 234 16.06 -20.89 12.31
C CYS A 234 14.96 -21.64 13.08
N ARG A 235 15.26 -22.03 14.31
CA ARG A 235 14.34 -22.78 15.17
C ARG A 235 14.07 -22.02 16.47
N GLN A 236 12.84 -22.15 16.95
CA GLN A 236 12.44 -21.69 18.27
C GLN A 236 13.03 -22.59 19.37
N GLU A 237 12.88 -22.19 20.63
CA GLU A 237 13.40 -22.96 21.78
C GLU A 237 12.79 -24.37 21.87
N ASP A 238 11.55 -24.54 21.41
CA ASP A 238 10.84 -25.83 21.35
C ASP A 238 11.22 -26.69 20.13
N GLY A 239 12.16 -26.22 19.30
CA GLY A 239 12.63 -26.90 18.10
C GLY A 239 11.78 -26.68 16.84
N SER A 240 10.64 -25.99 16.92
CA SER A 240 9.80 -25.66 15.77
C SER A 240 10.48 -24.65 14.83
N LEU A 241 10.10 -24.65 13.55
CA LEU A 241 10.56 -23.66 12.57
C LEU A 241 10.03 -22.27 12.91
N LEU A 242 10.87 -21.24 12.74
CA LEU A 242 10.46 -19.84 12.90
C LEU A 242 9.94 -19.27 11.58
N PHE A 243 8.63 -19.06 11.48
CA PHE A 243 7.98 -18.33 10.40
C PHE A 243 7.85 -16.85 10.71
N ARG A 244 7.90 -16.00 9.68
CA ARG A 244 7.72 -14.55 9.80
C ARG A 244 6.82 -14.00 8.70
N PRO A 245 6.01 -12.96 9.00
CA PRO A 245 5.29 -12.22 7.98
C PRO A 245 6.23 -11.70 6.89
N ALA A 246 5.88 -11.92 5.63
CA ALA A 246 6.74 -11.65 4.48
C ALA A 246 6.53 -10.27 3.85
N GLY A 247 6.25 -9.26 4.67
CA GLY A 247 6.03 -7.89 4.22
C GLY A 247 4.70 -7.66 3.49
N HIS A 248 4.49 -6.44 2.99
CA HIS A 248 3.22 -6.05 2.36
C HIS A 248 2.97 -6.75 1.02
N GLY A 249 4.00 -7.35 0.40
CA GLY A 249 3.88 -8.19 -0.80
C GLY A 249 2.88 -9.34 -0.67
N ALA A 250 2.75 -9.89 0.54
CA ALA A 250 1.78 -10.93 0.87
C ALA A 250 0.32 -10.54 0.56
N LEU A 251 0.01 -9.24 0.52
CA LEU A 251 -1.34 -8.74 0.27
C LEU A 251 -1.82 -8.93 -1.17
N ILE A 252 -0.96 -9.36 -2.11
CA ILE A 252 -1.40 -9.67 -3.48
C ILE A 252 -2.46 -10.78 -3.49
N GLU A 253 -2.37 -11.74 -2.57
CA GLU A 253 -3.36 -12.79 -2.37
C GLU A 253 -4.71 -12.22 -1.91
N ASN A 254 -4.70 -11.29 -0.97
CA ASN A 254 -5.90 -10.60 -0.49
C ASN A 254 -6.51 -9.72 -1.58
N LEU A 255 -5.67 -9.00 -2.35
CA LEU A 255 -6.12 -8.16 -3.45
C LEU A 255 -6.75 -9.01 -4.57
N ASN A 256 -6.20 -10.19 -4.85
CA ASN A 256 -6.71 -11.11 -5.87
C ASN A 256 -8.11 -11.69 -5.56
N GLU A 257 -8.55 -11.61 -4.30
CA GLU A 257 -9.89 -12.03 -3.89
C GLU A 257 -10.92 -10.89 -3.97
N ILE A 258 -10.48 -9.67 -4.26
CA ILE A 258 -11.36 -8.52 -4.36
C ILE A 258 -12.07 -8.53 -5.71
N ASP A 259 -13.32 -8.98 -5.69
CA ASP A 259 -14.22 -8.82 -6.81
C ASP A 259 -14.56 -7.32 -6.98
N ALA A 260 -13.98 -6.66 -7.97
CA ALA A 260 -14.21 -5.25 -8.28
C ALA A 260 -13.78 -4.93 -9.73
N ASP A 261 -14.37 -3.86 -10.29
CA ASP A 261 -13.93 -3.30 -11.56
C ASP A 261 -12.82 -2.26 -11.34
N LEU A 262 -12.94 -1.50 -10.24
CA LEU A 262 -11.97 -0.51 -9.79
C LEU A 262 -11.65 -0.69 -8.31
N ILE A 263 -10.35 -0.69 -8.00
CA ILE A 263 -9.86 -0.78 -6.62
C ILE A 263 -9.02 0.46 -6.30
N PHE A 264 -9.44 1.23 -5.29
CA PHE A 264 -8.61 2.27 -4.69
C PHE A 264 -7.74 1.67 -3.59
N ILE A 265 -6.42 1.84 -3.67
CA ILE A 265 -5.50 1.44 -2.61
C ILE A 265 -4.94 2.70 -1.95
N LYS A 266 -5.00 2.75 -0.61
CA LYS A 266 -4.44 3.83 0.20
C LYS A 266 -4.07 3.31 1.59
N ASN A 267 -2.90 3.70 2.10
CA ASN A 267 -2.50 3.33 3.46
C ASN A 267 -3.42 3.94 4.52
N ILE A 268 -3.63 3.20 5.62
CA ILE A 268 -4.49 3.60 6.75
C ILE A 268 -4.06 4.92 7.42
N ASP A 269 -2.78 5.28 7.33
CA ASP A 269 -2.19 6.44 8.00
C ASP A 269 -2.11 7.69 7.12
N ASN A 270 -2.37 7.57 5.82
CA ASN A 270 -2.37 8.69 4.90
C ASN A 270 -3.79 9.27 4.82
N VAL A 271 -4.19 10.06 5.80
CA VAL A 271 -5.50 10.72 5.89
C VAL A 271 -5.34 12.14 6.41
N THR A 272 -6.30 13.02 6.10
CA THR A 272 -6.28 14.42 6.53
C THR A 272 -7.68 14.86 6.96
N THR A 273 -7.77 16.07 7.53
CA THR A 273 -9.01 16.65 8.04
C THR A 273 -10.01 16.98 6.93
N ASP A 274 -11.30 17.07 7.29
CA ASP A 274 -12.39 17.47 6.38
C ASP A 274 -12.05 18.75 5.59
N ALA A 275 -11.39 19.73 6.21
CA ALA A 275 -11.05 21.01 5.60
C ALA A 275 -9.95 20.93 4.52
N ARG A 276 -9.15 19.86 4.50
CA ARG A 276 -7.94 19.75 3.65
C ARG A 276 -8.03 18.67 2.57
N ARG A 277 -9.07 17.82 2.60
CA ARG A 277 -9.16 16.67 1.69
C ARG A 277 -9.59 16.95 0.25
N GLY A 278 -9.85 18.21 -0.10
CA GLY A 278 -10.36 18.58 -1.42
C GLY A 278 -9.51 18.00 -2.57
N ASP A 279 -8.19 18.16 -2.48
CA ASP A 279 -7.26 17.63 -3.48
C ASP A 279 -7.25 16.11 -3.49
N THR A 280 -7.27 15.44 -2.33
CA THR A 280 -7.36 13.98 -2.26
C THR A 280 -8.59 13.45 -3.01
N VAL A 281 -9.76 14.04 -2.77
CA VAL A 281 -11.00 13.60 -3.43
C VAL A 281 -10.92 13.86 -4.94
N ARG A 282 -10.50 15.07 -5.34
CA ARG A 282 -10.41 15.46 -6.75
C ARG A 282 -9.45 14.56 -7.53
N TYR A 283 -8.23 14.36 -7.02
CA TYR A 283 -7.23 13.57 -7.71
C TYR A 283 -7.52 12.07 -7.64
N LYS A 284 -8.14 11.54 -6.59
CA LYS A 284 -8.62 10.13 -6.59
C LYS A 284 -9.58 9.87 -7.75
N LYS A 285 -10.54 10.77 -7.95
CA LYS A 285 -11.47 10.69 -9.09
C LYS A 285 -10.76 10.86 -10.43
N ALA A 286 -9.79 11.79 -10.53
CA ALA A 286 -9.02 11.99 -11.75
C ALA A 286 -8.19 10.73 -12.12
N LEU A 287 -7.49 10.11 -11.16
CA LEU A 287 -6.73 8.88 -11.37
C LEU A 287 -7.65 7.74 -11.86
N ALA A 288 -8.85 7.60 -11.28
CA ALA A 288 -9.84 6.64 -11.75
C ALA A 288 -10.35 6.95 -13.17
N GLY A 289 -10.55 8.24 -13.48
CA GLY A 289 -10.92 8.69 -14.82
C GLY A 289 -9.84 8.44 -15.87
N VAL A 290 -8.56 8.57 -15.52
CA VAL A 290 -7.43 8.18 -16.38
C VAL A 290 -7.45 6.68 -16.61
N LEU A 291 -7.62 5.89 -15.54
CA LEU A 291 -7.64 4.43 -15.63
C LEU A 291 -8.76 3.92 -16.56
N ILE A 292 -9.98 4.44 -16.39
CA ILE A 292 -11.13 4.07 -17.24
C ILE A 292 -10.83 4.37 -18.72
N ASP A 293 -10.20 5.51 -19.02
CA ASP A 293 -9.88 5.90 -20.39
C ASP A 293 -8.84 4.94 -21.01
N LEU A 294 -7.78 4.63 -20.26
CA LEU A 294 -6.74 3.69 -20.69
C LEU A 294 -7.28 2.27 -20.88
N GLN A 295 -8.14 1.78 -19.97
CA GLN A 295 -8.76 0.47 -20.11
C GLN A 295 -9.65 0.39 -21.34
N ARG A 296 -10.48 1.41 -21.59
CA ARG A 296 -11.34 1.45 -22.79
C ARG A 296 -10.50 1.30 -24.06
N GLU A 297 -9.47 2.12 -24.19
CA GLU A 297 -8.60 2.13 -25.38
C GLU A 297 -7.81 0.81 -25.50
N ALA A 298 -7.29 0.27 -24.40
CA ALA A 298 -6.62 -1.03 -24.42
C ALA A 298 -7.56 -2.16 -24.89
N PHE A 299 -8.82 -2.16 -24.43
CA PHE A 299 -9.81 -3.15 -24.84
C PHE A 299 -10.25 -2.98 -26.30
N ASP A 300 -10.34 -1.74 -26.80
CA ASP A 300 -10.56 -1.48 -28.23
C ASP A 300 -9.40 -2.02 -29.08
N CYS A 301 -8.15 -1.79 -28.68
CA CYS A 301 -6.97 -2.34 -29.35
C CYS A 301 -6.98 -3.88 -29.34
N LEU A 302 -7.29 -4.51 -28.20
CA LEU A 302 -7.40 -5.98 -28.10
C LEU A 302 -8.45 -6.54 -29.06
N ARG A 303 -9.65 -5.94 -29.11
CA ARG A 303 -10.70 -6.35 -30.05
C ARG A 303 -10.26 -6.21 -31.51
N ALA A 304 -9.57 -5.13 -31.85
CA ALA A 304 -9.07 -4.92 -33.20
C ALA A 304 -7.99 -5.95 -33.59
N ILE A 305 -7.09 -6.29 -32.66
CA ILE A 305 -6.08 -7.35 -32.85
C ILE A 305 -6.75 -8.70 -33.05
N ASP A 306 -7.66 -9.08 -32.16
CA ASP A 306 -8.36 -10.37 -32.22
C ASP A 306 -9.19 -10.53 -33.50
N ALA A 307 -9.72 -9.42 -34.05
CA ALA A 307 -10.42 -9.38 -35.33
C ALA A 307 -9.49 -9.35 -36.57
N GLY A 308 -8.18 -9.20 -36.39
CA GLY A 308 -7.22 -9.03 -37.50
C GLY A 308 -7.36 -7.70 -38.26
N THR A 309 -7.92 -6.69 -37.61
CA THR A 309 -8.21 -5.36 -38.20
C THR A 309 -7.37 -4.22 -37.60
N ALA A 310 -6.51 -4.54 -36.62
CA ALA A 310 -5.68 -3.55 -35.96
C ALA A 310 -4.62 -2.94 -36.88
N ASP A 311 -4.48 -1.62 -36.80
CA ASP A 311 -3.26 -0.92 -37.19
C ASP A 311 -2.24 -1.11 -36.05
N LEU A 312 -1.27 -2.00 -36.26
CA LEU A 312 -0.27 -2.34 -35.24
C LEU A 312 0.62 -1.15 -34.88
N ASP A 313 0.87 -0.21 -35.79
CA ASP A 313 1.67 0.98 -35.50
C ASP A 313 0.88 1.93 -34.59
N ALA A 314 -0.44 2.05 -34.79
CA ALA A 314 -1.30 2.82 -33.89
C ALA A 314 -1.38 2.19 -32.50
N VAL A 315 -1.51 0.86 -32.42
CA VAL A 315 -1.51 0.14 -31.15
C VAL A 315 -0.16 0.30 -30.43
N ALA A 316 0.96 0.17 -31.16
CA ALA A 316 2.29 0.36 -30.60
C ALA A 316 2.45 1.78 -30.03
N ARG A 317 2.03 2.82 -30.75
CA ARG A 317 2.03 4.20 -30.24
C ARG A 317 1.22 4.35 -28.96
N PHE A 318 0.05 3.72 -28.86
CA PHE A 318 -0.74 3.72 -27.63
C PHE A 318 0.02 3.04 -26.47
N VAL A 319 0.59 1.85 -26.71
CA VAL A 319 1.37 1.10 -25.71
C VAL A 319 2.56 1.91 -25.20
N GLU A 320 3.33 2.53 -26.09
CA GLU A 320 4.53 3.30 -25.72
C GLU A 320 4.19 4.61 -25.02
N THR A 321 3.21 5.37 -25.53
CA THR A 321 2.97 6.74 -25.07
C THR A 321 1.94 6.84 -23.95
N ARG A 322 0.91 5.99 -23.95
CA ARG A 322 -0.21 6.05 -23.01
C ARG A 322 -0.10 5.02 -21.89
N LEU A 323 0.37 3.80 -22.19
CA LEU A 323 0.62 2.77 -21.18
C LEU A 323 2.05 2.78 -20.64
N CYS A 324 2.93 3.61 -21.22
CA CYS A 324 4.33 3.77 -20.82
C CYS A 324 5.10 2.44 -20.81
N VAL A 325 4.99 1.70 -21.91
CA VAL A 325 5.77 0.48 -22.16
C VAL A 325 6.56 0.65 -23.45
N MET A 326 7.87 0.85 -23.35
CA MET A 326 8.75 0.93 -24.52
C MET A 326 8.89 -0.45 -25.14
N LEU A 327 8.64 -0.55 -26.44
CA LEU A 327 8.72 -1.80 -27.17
C LEU A 327 10.16 -2.05 -27.68
N PRO A 328 10.56 -3.32 -27.86
CA PRO A 328 11.78 -3.63 -28.58
C PRO A 328 11.74 -3.17 -30.04
N GLU A 329 12.91 -3.07 -30.69
CA GLU A 329 13.02 -2.63 -32.10
C GLU A 329 12.15 -3.44 -33.07
N SER A 330 11.90 -4.72 -32.76
CA SER A 330 10.97 -5.57 -33.49
C SER A 330 9.88 -6.09 -32.56
N TYR A 331 8.63 -5.91 -32.94
CA TYR A 331 7.45 -6.37 -32.21
C TYR A 331 6.41 -6.93 -33.17
N ASP A 332 5.52 -7.77 -32.65
CA ASP A 332 4.39 -8.35 -33.38
C ASP A 332 3.08 -8.15 -32.62
N ALA A 333 1.97 -8.57 -33.25
CA ALA A 333 0.65 -8.50 -32.63
C ALA A 333 0.55 -9.33 -31.34
N ALA A 334 1.33 -10.41 -31.20
CA ALA A 334 1.31 -11.26 -30.02
C ALA A 334 1.93 -10.55 -28.81
N LEU A 335 3.05 -9.85 -29.00
CA LEU A 335 3.67 -9.02 -27.95
C LEU A 335 2.74 -7.87 -27.55
N LEU A 336 2.19 -7.13 -28.52
CA LEU A 336 1.26 -6.03 -28.25
C LEU A 336 0.04 -6.54 -27.46
N ARG A 337 -0.54 -7.66 -27.88
CA ARG A 337 -1.63 -8.31 -27.17
C ARG A 337 -1.24 -8.69 -25.73
N ALA A 338 -0.06 -9.27 -25.54
CA ALA A 338 0.42 -9.68 -24.22
C ALA A 338 0.69 -8.49 -23.28
N VAL A 339 0.98 -7.30 -23.82
CA VAL A 339 1.09 -6.06 -23.04
C VAL A 339 -0.29 -5.49 -22.72
N LEU A 340 -1.19 -5.43 -23.69
CA LEU A 340 -2.54 -4.89 -23.49
C LEU A 340 -3.39 -5.73 -22.53
N ASP A 341 -3.23 -7.06 -22.54
CA ASP A 341 -4.01 -8.01 -21.74
C ASP A 341 -3.41 -8.21 -20.33
N ARG A 342 -3.27 -7.08 -19.61
CA ARG A 342 -2.71 -7.01 -18.26
C ARG A 342 -3.60 -6.15 -17.37
N PRO A 343 -3.61 -6.39 -16.04
CA PRO A 343 -4.14 -5.42 -15.09
C PRO A 343 -3.46 -4.06 -15.25
N ILE A 344 -4.22 -2.98 -15.03
CA ILE A 344 -3.73 -1.60 -15.10
C ILE A 344 -3.69 -1.01 -13.70
N ARG A 345 -2.61 -0.29 -13.36
CA ARG A 345 -2.57 0.59 -12.19
C ARG A 345 -2.19 2.01 -12.61
N VAL A 346 -2.96 2.96 -12.10
CA VAL A 346 -2.64 4.39 -12.19
C VAL A 346 -2.23 4.84 -10.80
N CYS A 347 -0.99 5.31 -10.67
CA CYS A 347 -0.39 5.69 -9.41
C CYS A 347 -0.23 7.21 -9.35
N GLY A 348 -0.81 7.84 -8.33
CA GLY A 348 -0.51 9.22 -8.02
C GLY A 348 0.93 9.33 -7.53
N MET A 349 1.67 10.31 -8.02
CA MET A 349 3.05 10.61 -7.68
C MET A 349 3.13 12.03 -7.13
N VAL A 350 3.66 12.19 -5.93
CA VAL A 350 3.87 13.52 -5.34
C VAL A 350 5.32 13.93 -5.50
N ARG A 351 5.56 15.24 -5.62
CA ARG A 351 6.92 15.78 -5.68
C ARG A 351 7.72 15.37 -4.45
N ASN A 352 8.98 14.99 -4.68
CA ASN A 352 9.86 14.58 -3.60
C ASN A 352 10.45 15.80 -2.89
N GLU A 353 9.98 16.09 -1.68
CA GLU A 353 10.47 17.16 -0.81
C GLU A 353 11.49 16.65 0.24
N GLY A 354 12.10 15.48 -0.01
CA GLY A 354 13.07 14.84 0.88
C GLY A 354 12.50 13.67 1.70
N GLU A 355 11.30 13.22 1.39
CA GLU A 355 10.65 12.09 2.06
C GLU A 355 11.27 10.75 1.59
N PRO A 356 11.58 9.81 2.50
CA PRO A 356 12.05 8.49 2.13
C PRO A 356 10.89 7.65 1.55
N GLY A 357 11.10 7.04 0.39
CA GLY A 357 10.08 6.19 -0.23
C GLY A 357 10.53 5.58 -1.55
N GLY A 358 9.65 4.74 -2.12
CA GLY A 358 9.84 4.20 -3.46
C GLY A 358 9.65 5.28 -4.53
N GLY A 359 10.62 5.40 -5.42
CA GLY A 359 10.59 6.36 -6.53
C GLY A 359 10.05 5.73 -7.83
N PRO A 360 9.65 6.56 -8.81
CA PRO A 360 9.21 6.10 -10.12
C PRO A 360 10.40 5.93 -11.08
N PHE A 361 10.51 4.76 -11.72
CA PHE A 361 11.62 4.43 -12.62
C PHE A 361 11.16 3.69 -13.87
N TRP A 362 11.90 3.88 -14.96
CA TRP A 362 11.88 2.97 -16.09
C TRP A 362 12.79 1.78 -15.79
N VAL A 363 12.26 0.57 -15.95
CA VAL A 363 12.98 -0.69 -15.70
C VAL A 363 12.93 -1.54 -16.95
N ALA A 364 14.10 -2.08 -17.33
CA ALA A 364 14.22 -3.02 -18.44
C ALA A 364 13.74 -4.41 -18.04
N ASN A 365 12.84 -4.97 -18.83
CA ASN A 365 12.23 -6.28 -18.63
C ASN A 365 13.00 -7.38 -19.39
N PRO A 366 12.88 -8.66 -18.97
CA PRO A 366 13.52 -9.77 -19.66
C PRO A 366 13.04 -10.00 -21.11
N ASP A 367 11.84 -9.54 -21.46
CA ASP A 367 11.26 -9.63 -22.80
C ASP A 367 11.73 -8.52 -23.76
N GLY A 368 12.65 -7.66 -23.31
CA GLY A 368 13.19 -6.56 -24.10
C GLY A 368 12.36 -5.28 -24.04
N THR A 369 11.22 -5.26 -23.35
CA THR A 369 10.46 -4.03 -23.11
C THR A 369 11.08 -3.21 -21.97
N GLU A 370 10.78 -1.92 -21.91
CA GLU A 370 10.97 -1.10 -20.70
C GLU A 370 9.62 -0.64 -20.17
N SER A 371 9.42 -0.66 -18.86
CA SER A 371 8.15 -0.24 -18.25
C SER A 371 8.33 0.50 -16.95
N LEU A 372 7.32 1.27 -16.56
CA LEU A 372 7.32 2.02 -15.31
C LEU A 372 7.16 1.12 -14.09
N GLN A 373 8.04 1.30 -13.11
CA GLN A 373 8.05 0.59 -11.83
C GLN A 373 8.25 1.55 -10.66
N ILE A 374 7.67 1.18 -9.52
CA ILE A 374 8.00 1.80 -8.24
C ILE A 374 9.15 0.98 -7.66
N ALA A 375 10.30 1.61 -7.45
CA ALA A 375 11.48 0.94 -6.90
C ALA A 375 11.91 1.57 -5.57
N GLU A 376 12.23 0.72 -4.60
CA GLU A 376 12.85 1.13 -3.35
C GLU A 376 14.38 1.07 -3.43
N SER A 377 15.07 1.79 -2.53
CA SER A 377 16.53 1.84 -2.52
C SER A 377 17.19 0.47 -2.35
N SER A 378 16.52 -0.48 -1.69
CA SER A 378 16.99 -1.85 -1.49
C SER A 378 16.99 -2.68 -2.79
N GLN A 379 16.22 -2.27 -3.79
CA GLN A 379 16.07 -2.99 -5.07
C GLN A 379 17.00 -2.45 -6.16
N ILE A 380 17.76 -1.40 -5.88
CA ILE A 380 18.63 -0.70 -6.84
C ILE A 380 20.08 -1.01 -6.50
N ALA A 381 20.86 -1.32 -7.54
CA ALA A 381 22.27 -1.64 -7.36
C ALA A 381 23.04 -0.42 -6.80
N PRO A 382 24.08 -0.62 -5.98
CA PRO A 382 24.90 0.48 -5.45
C PRO A 382 25.43 1.45 -6.51
N ALA A 383 25.76 0.94 -7.70
CA ALA A 383 26.24 1.73 -8.84
C ALA A 383 25.16 2.67 -9.41
N ASP A 384 23.89 2.29 -9.28
CA ASP A 384 22.73 2.99 -9.85
C ASP A 384 22.02 3.88 -8.82
N LEU A 385 22.46 3.87 -7.55
CA LEU A 385 21.95 4.76 -6.50
C LEU A 385 21.97 6.26 -6.86
N PRO A 386 22.89 6.79 -7.69
CA PRO A 386 22.78 8.17 -8.19
C PRO A 386 21.47 8.46 -8.94
N LEU A 387 20.86 7.47 -9.62
CA LEU A 387 19.57 7.61 -10.30
C LEU A 387 18.41 7.82 -9.31
N MET A 388 18.51 7.30 -8.08
CA MET A 388 17.52 7.62 -7.05
C MET A 388 17.48 9.11 -6.72
N LYS A 389 18.63 9.77 -6.76
CA LYS A 389 18.73 11.21 -6.45
C LYS A 389 18.17 12.10 -7.56
N SER A 390 17.99 11.56 -8.77
CA SER A 390 17.35 12.28 -9.88
C SER A 390 15.84 12.10 -9.92
N ALA A 391 15.26 11.22 -9.09
CA ALA A 391 13.82 11.06 -9.00
C ALA A 391 13.17 12.34 -8.47
N THR A 392 12.30 12.94 -9.29
CA THR A 392 11.60 14.20 -8.96
C THR A 392 10.34 13.98 -8.11
N HIS A 393 9.86 12.73 -8.07
CA HIS A 393 8.63 12.33 -7.39
C HIS A 393 8.86 11.05 -6.57
N PHE A 394 7.92 10.73 -5.69
CA PHE A 394 7.83 9.44 -5.02
C PHE A 394 6.37 8.98 -4.94
N ASN A 395 6.17 7.68 -4.68
CA ASN A 395 4.84 7.11 -4.55
C ASN A 395 4.32 7.21 -3.10
N PRO A 396 3.23 7.94 -2.83
CA PRO A 396 2.56 8.00 -1.53
C PRO A 396 1.72 6.75 -1.20
N VAL A 397 1.74 5.73 -2.07
CA VAL A 397 0.80 4.60 -2.07
C VAL A 397 -0.62 5.11 -2.31
N ASP A 398 -0.76 5.92 -3.36
CA ASP A 398 -2.04 6.33 -3.92
C ASP A 398 -2.23 5.62 -5.27
N LEU A 399 -2.95 4.50 -5.26
CA LEU A 399 -3.18 3.70 -6.47
C LEU A 399 -4.66 3.57 -6.77
N VAL A 400 -4.97 3.56 -8.06
CA VAL A 400 -6.23 3.06 -8.61
C VAL A 400 -5.90 1.90 -9.53
N CYS A 401 -6.58 0.77 -9.35
CA CYS A 401 -6.29 -0.48 -10.05
C CYS A 401 -7.52 -0.96 -10.82
N GLY A 402 -7.31 -1.39 -12.07
CA GLY A 402 -8.27 -2.10 -12.90
C GLY A 402 -7.83 -3.55 -13.04
N VAL A 403 -8.68 -4.47 -12.59
CA VAL A 403 -8.35 -5.91 -12.44
C VAL A 403 -9.21 -6.81 -13.33
N ARG A 404 -10.00 -6.21 -14.24
CA ARG A 404 -10.83 -6.90 -15.21
C ARG A 404 -10.17 -6.93 -16.58
N ASP A 405 -10.31 -8.06 -17.28
CA ASP A 405 -9.96 -8.19 -18.69
C ASP A 405 -11.03 -7.59 -19.62
N ALA A 406 -10.78 -7.60 -20.93
CA ALA A 406 -11.67 -7.04 -21.94
C ALA A 406 -13.03 -7.79 -22.07
N GLN A 407 -13.13 -9.00 -21.48
CA GLN A 407 -14.33 -9.82 -21.43
C GLN A 407 -15.07 -9.68 -20.08
N GLY A 408 -14.55 -8.88 -19.14
CA GLY A 408 -15.08 -8.72 -17.79
C GLY A 408 -14.66 -9.82 -16.81
N GLY A 409 -13.74 -10.70 -17.19
CA GLY A 409 -13.12 -11.69 -16.32
C GLY A 409 -12.17 -11.05 -15.32
N HIS A 410 -12.01 -11.65 -14.15
CA HIS A 410 -11.02 -11.22 -13.16
C HIS A 410 -9.65 -11.79 -13.51
N PHE A 411 -8.63 -10.94 -13.65
CA PHE A 411 -7.26 -11.39 -13.82
C PHE A 411 -6.78 -12.16 -12.57
N ASP A 412 -6.11 -13.29 -12.76
CA ASP A 412 -5.34 -13.89 -11.68
C ASP A 412 -4.08 -13.06 -11.42
N LEU A 413 -4.16 -12.11 -10.48
CA LEU A 413 -3.14 -11.11 -10.19
C LEU A 413 -1.79 -11.73 -9.84
N ARG A 414 -1.79 -12.96 -9.30
CA ARG A 414 -0.58 -13.70 -8.93
C ARG A 414 0.30 -14.03 -10.13
N ARG A 415 -0.28 -14.10 -11.34
CA ARG A 415 0.47 -14.34 -12.60
C ARG A 415 1.35 -13.15 -13.00
N TYR A 416 1.06 -11.97 -12.45
CA TYR A 416 1.73 -10.72 -12.79
C TYR A 416 2.78 -10.29 -11.74
N VAL A 417 3.03 -11.14 -10.74
CA VAL A 417 4.10 -10.97 -9.75
C VAL A 417 5.45 -11.31 -10.38
N ASP A 418 6.49 -10.52 -10.09
CA ASP A 418 7.87 -10.90 -10.36
C ASP A 418 8.52 -11.50 -9.09
N PRO A 419 8.69 -12.83 -9.01
CA PRO A 419 9.27 -13.48 -7.83
C PRO A 419 10.74 -13.11 -7.59
N ALA A 420 11.45 -12.55 -8.57
CA ALA A 420 12.85 -12.15 -8.44
C ALA A 420 13.05 -10.83 -7.67
N THR A 421 11.98 -10.15 -7.28
CA THR A 421 12.04 -8.81 -6.67
C THR A 421 11.81 -8.81 -5.16
N GLY A 422 11.87 -9.99 -4.52
CA GLY A 422 11.93 -10.10 -3.06
C GLY A 422 13.20 -9.44 -2.49
N PHE A 423 13.26 -9.30 -1.18
CA PHE A 423 14.48 -8.80 -0.53
C PHE A 423 14.79 -9.53 0.76
N ILE A 424 16.07 -9.54 1.15
CA ILE A 424 16.53 -10.19 2.39
C ILE A 424 17.03 -9.10 3.35
N SER A 425 16.62 -9.21 4.60
CA SER A 425 17.07 -8.33 5.68
C SER A 425 17.63 -9.13 6.85
N SER A 426 18.62 -8.54 7.51
CA SER A 426 19.10 -9.04 8.79
C SER A 426 18.21 -8.50 9.91
N LYS A 427 17.81 -9.36 10.83
CA LYS A 427 16.99 -9.05 12.01
C LYS A 427 17.59 -9.73 13.24
N SER A 428 17.07 -9.39 14.41
CA SER A 428 17.34 -10.12 15.64
C SER A 428 16.02 -10.58 16.28
N SER A 429 16.05 -11.74 16.94
CA SER A 429 14.94 -12.27 17.73
C SER A 429 15.50 -12.94 18.98
N GLY A 430 15.06 -12.53 20.17
CA GLY A 430 15.58 -13.06 21.44
C GLY A 430 17.10 -12.90 21.59
N GLY A 431 17.69 -11.84 21.02
CA GLY A 431 19.14 -11.60 21.01
C GLY A 431 19.94 -12.44 20.00
N ARG A 432 19.29 -13.31 19.22
CA ARG A 432 19.93 -14.08 18.14
C ARG A 432 19.77 -13.37 16.80
N GLU A 433 20.84 -13.30 16.02
CA GLU A 433 20.78 -12.81 14.64
C GLU A 433 20.11 -13.83 13.73
N LEU A 434 19.27 -13.33 12.83
CA LEU A 434 18.61 -14.12 11.81
C LEU A 434 18.49 -13.32 10.51
N ARG A 435 18.29 -14.02 9.39
CA ARG A 435 17.91 -13.44 8.12
C ARG A 435 16.44 -13.74 7.86
N ALA A 436 15.71 -12.72 7.44
CA ALA A 436 14.32 -12.82 7.01
C ALA A 436 14.23 -12.36 5.55
N GLN A 437 13.37 -12.99 4.76
CA GLN A 437 13.06 -12.52 3.42
C GLN A 437 11.65 -11.94 3.39
N GLU A 438 11.44 -10.93 2.57
CA GLU A 438 10.12 -10.39 2.27
C GLU A 438 9.78 -10.73 0.82
N LEU A 439 8.49 -11.00 0.58
CA LEU A 439 7.96 -11.23 -0.75
C LEU A 439 8.04 -9.93 -1.58
N PRO A 440 8.01 -10.03 -2.92
CA PRO A 440 7.83 -8.88 -3.80
C PRO A 440 6.75 -7.93 -3.28
N GLY A 441 7.11 -6.71 -2.90
CA GLY A 441 6.18 -5.76 -2.29
C GLY A 441 4.96 -5.46 -3.18
N LEU A 442 3.81 -5.22 -2.54
CA LEU A 442 2.49 -5.12 -3.20
C LEU A 442 2.50 -4.20 -4.43
N TRP A 443 2.92 -2.95 -4.25
CA TRP A 443 2.97 -1.92 -5.29
C TRP A 443 4.33 -1.81 -5.97
N ASN A 444 5.27 -2.73 -5.71
CA ASN A 444 6.51 -2.84 -6.48
C ASN A 444 6.49 -4.17 -7.27
N GLY A 445 7.16 -5.19 -6.78
CA GLY A 445 7.35 -6.49 -7.38
C GLY A 445 6.10 -7.35 -7.58
N SER A 446 5.11 -7.26 -6.68
CA SER A 446 3.84 -7.98 -6.86
C SER A 446 2.98 -7.42 -8.01
N MET A 447 3.25 -6.19 -8.41
CA MET A 447 2.62 -5.53 -9.55
C MET A 447 3.61 -5.26 -10.69
N ALA A 448 4.75 -5.97 -10.72
CA ALA A 448 5.82 -5.71 -11.69
C ALA A 448 5.36 -5.87 -13.14
N ARG A 449 4.46 -6.81 -13.42
CA ARG A 449 3.98 -7.10 -14.78
C ARG A 449 2.62 -6.46 -15.07
N TRP A 450 2.26 -5.40 -14.36
CA TRP A 450 1.06 -4.61 -14.62
C TRP A 450 1.38 -3.45 -15.56
N ASN A 451 0.40 -3.02 -16.35
CA ASN A 451 0.53 -1.74 -17.05
C ASN A 451 0.45 -0.61 -16.02
N THR A 452 1.53 0.16 -15.92
CA THR A 452 1.73 1.13 -14.86
C THR A 452 1.81 2.52 -15.46
N VAL A 453 0.93 3.41 -15.02
CA VAL A 453 0.96 4.81 -15.43
C VAL A 453 1.08 5.69 -14.20
N PHE A 454 2.01 6.64 -14.23
CA PHE A 454 2.23 7.60 -13.15
C PHE A 454 1.61 8.94 -13.49
N VAL A 455 0.96 9.55 -12.51
CA VAL A 455 0.29 10.85 -12.66
C VAL A 455 0.79 11.78 -11.55
N ASP A 456 1.26 12.97 -11.92
CA ASP A 456 1.62 14.01 -10.94
C ASP A 456 0.37 14.44 -10.17
N VAL A 457 0.46 14.40 -8.84
CA VAL A 457 -0.61 14.84 -7.94
C VAL A 457 -0.06 15.79 -6.87
N PRO A 458 -0.89 16.70 -6.34
CA PRO A 458 -0.46 17.64 -5.31
C PRO A 458 0.06 16.94 -4.06
N VAL A 459 1.10 17.53 -3.44
CA VAL A 459 1.66 17.05 -2.15
C VAL A 459 0.59 17.03 -1.04
N SER A 460 -0.44 17.87 -1.13
CA SER A 460 -1.59 17.87 -0.21
C SER A 460 -2.37 16.55 -0.18
N THR A 461 -2.21 15.67 -1.17
CA THR A 461 -2.79 14.32 -1.16
C THR A 461 -2.03 13.33 -0.27
N PHE A 462 -0.86 13.73 0.24
CA PHE A 462 0.03 12.94 1.08
C PHE A 462 0.19 13.56 2.47
N SER A 463 -0.46 12.94 3.45
CA SER A 463 -0.43 13.33 4.87
C SER A 463 -0.28 12.08 5.75
N PRO A 464 0.85 11.36 5.66
CA PRO A 464 1.07 10.17 6.48
C PRO A 464 1.46 10.53 7.92
N VAL A 465 1.09 9.66 8.85
CA VAL A 465 1.56 9.73 10.24
C VAL A 465 2.61 8.65 10.49
N LYS A 466 3.89 8.98 10.48
CA LYS A 466 5.01 8.03 10.69
C LYS A 466 5.47 7.99 12.15
N VAL A 467 5.47 9.12 12.83
CA VAL A 467 5.72 9.28 14.27
C VAL A 467 4.57 10.05 14.92
N VAL A 468 4.39 9.92 16.24
CA VAL A 468 3.24 10.55 16.92
C VAL A 468 3.19 12.07 16.74
N GLN A 469 4.34 12.74 16.69
CA GLN A 469 4.43 14.19 16.51
C GLN A 469 3.90 14.66 15.15
N ASP A 470 3.78 13.76 14.16
CA ASP A 470 3.18 14.11 12.88
C ASP A 470 1.72 14.56 13.03
N LEU A 471 1.01 14.10 14.07
CA LEU A 471 -0.35 14.55 14.40
C LEU A 471 -0.43 16.04 14.78
N LEU A 472 0.69 16.71 15.06
CA LEU A 472 0.75 18.16 15.30
C LEU A 472 0.93 18.97 14.01
N ARG A 473 1.19 18.32 12.87
CA ARG A 473 1.33 19.00 11.58
C ARG A 473 -0.01 19.59 11.13
N PRO A 474 -0.03 20.69 10.36
CA PRO A 474 -1.27 21.35 9.96
C PRO A 474 -2.29 20.45 9.26
N GLN A 475 -1.85 19.38 8.62
CA GLN A 475 -2.68 18.39 7.93
C GLN A 475 -3.56 17.56 8.88
N HIS A 476 -3.24 17.54 10.18
CA HIS A 476 -3.91 16.76 11.22
C HIS A 476 -4.54 17.63 12.32
N GLN A 477 -4.55 18.95 12.13
CA GLN A 477 -5.01 19.94 13.12
C GLN A 477 -6.26 20.68 12.65
#